data_AF-A0A1E1WZW5-F1
#
_entry.id   AF-A0A1E1WZW5-F1
#
_cell.length_a   1.000
_cell.length_b   1.000
_cell.length_c   1.000
_cell.angle_alpha   90.00
_cell.angle_beta   90.00
_cell.angle_gamma   90.00
#
_symmetry.space_group_name_H-M   'P 1'
#
loop_
_entity.id
_entity.type
_entity.pdbx_description
1 polymer ?
#
loop_
_entity_poly.entity_id
_entity_poly.type
_entity_poly.pdbx_seq_one_letter_code
_entity_poly.pdbx_strand_id
1 'polypeptide(L)'
;MPEESNKAAGDTMETSALGKDDKMSDTSANKQQSPSSLKRHLRKTYGRRPMELVNRYFRSMFDLASYANNAAFLMRCRAMRVVPRVYRVECRDIKNTRHVVRILDECSYRLMLADLDYNRLRKVQVSRLLERLHEKLEKIMSAEDLRNVVVLAKARYENIFEATRDKQRAMFADLLKEYEIEPKKGEENEE
;
A
#
# COMPACT_ATOMS: atom_id res chain seq x y z
N MET A 1 23.25 -18.25 -76.41
CA MET A 1 21.98 -17.51 -76.40
C MET A 1 22.17 -16.37 -75.40
N PRO A 2 22.08 -15.12 -75.87
CA PRO A 2 22.70 -13.91 -75.33
C PRO A 2 21.71 -13.21 -74.36
N GLU A 3 21.91 -12.09 -73.66
CA GLU A 3 22.59 -10.79 -73.87
C GLU A 3 22.88 -10.24 -72.44
N GLU A 4 24.07 -9.70 -72.12
CA GLU A 4 24.46 -8.28 -72.23
C GLU A 4 23.48 -7.30 -71.53
N SER A 5 23.87 -6.19 -70.91
CA SER A 5 25.11 -5.58 -70.43
C SER A 5 24.70 -4.17 -69.95
N ASN A 6 25.50 -3.56 -69.07
CA ASN A 6 25.68 -2.10 -68.92
C ASN A 6 24.51 -1.27 -68.30
N LYS A 7 24.68 -0.47 -67.23
CA LYS A 7 25.68 0.55 -66.77
C LYS A 7 24.98 1.92 -66.70
N ALA A 8 25.61 2.81 -65.91
CA ALA A 8 25.38 4.25 -65.71
C ALA A 8 24.41 4.56 -64.55
N ALA A 9 24.80 5.17 -63.41
CA ALA A 9 25.72 6.27 -63.10
C ALA A 9 25.29 7.64 -63.66
N GLY A 10 25.06 8.59 -62.74
CA GLY A 10 24.65 9.99 -62.98
C GLY A 10 23.75 10.42 -61.80
N ASP A 11 24.24 11.01 -60.71
CA ASP A 11 24.94 12.29 -60.48
C ASP A 11 23.99 13.51 -60.35
N THR A 12 24.27 14.33 -59.34
CA THR A 12 23.67 15.64 -58.97
C THR A 12 22.20 15.64 -58.50
N MET A 13 21.71 16.46 -57.57
CA MET A 13 22.08 17.83 -57.20
C MET A 13 21.49 18.19 -55.82
N GLU A 14 22.16 19.14 -55.17
CA GLU A 14 21.82 19.80 -53.90
C GLU A 14 20.43 20.48 -53.90
N THR A 15 19.79 20.54 -52.73
CA THR A 15 19.08 21.77 -52.32
C THR A 15 19.28 22.01 -50.83
N SER A 16 19.98 23.10 -50.55
CA SER A 16 20.11 23.76 -49.26
C SER A 16 18.89 24.66 -49.04
N ALA A 17 18.33 24.67 -47.83
CA ALA A 17 17.55 25.81 -47.34
C ALA A 17 17.61 25.87 -45.81
N LEU A 18 18.08 27.02 -45.34
CA LEU A 18 18.30 27.41 -43.94
C LEU A 18 16.99 27.67 -43.19
N GLY A 19 17.04 27.53 -41.86
CA GLY A 19 16.02 28.05 -40.97
C GLY A 19 16.32 27.78 -39.50
N LYS A 20 17.10 28.66 -38.88
CA LYS A 20 17.23 28.79 -37.42
C LYS A 20 15.84 29.06 -36.83
N ASP A 21 15.51 28.41 -35.72
CA ASP A 21 15.02 29.11 -34.54
C ASP A 21 15.18 28.26 -33.28
N ASP A 22 15.99 28.82 -32.37
CA ASP A 22 16.09 28.47 -30.96
C ASP A 22 14.71 28.54 -30.30
N LYS A 23 14.24 27.40 -29.80
CA LYS A 23 13.43 27.38 -28.58
C LYS A 23 13.89 26.24 -27.68
N MET A 24 14.83 26.60 -26.80
CA MET A 24 14.92 26.01 -25.46
C MET A 24 13.52 26.01 -24.86
N SER A 25 12.90 24.83 -24.85
CA SER A 25 11.74 24.55 -24.02
C SER A 25 12.22 23.63 -22.92
N ASP A 26 12.88 24.24 -21.93
CA ASP A 26 13.00 23.69 -20.58
C ASP A 26 11.59 23.61 -19.98
N THR A 27 10.82 22.64 -20.45
CA THR A 27 9.66 22.17 -19.75
C THR A 27 10.15 20.96 -18.98
N SER A 28 10.61 21.20 -17.74
CA SER A 28 10.65 20.19 -16.69
C SER A 28 9.21 19.78 -16.39
N ALA A 29 8.56 19.14 -17.35
CA ALA A 29 7.36 18.39 -17.16
C ALA A 29 7.77 17.29 -16.19
N ASN A 30 7.27 17.43 -14.97
CA ASN A 30 7.29 16.41 -13.93
C ASN A 30 6.51 15.20 -14.46
N LYS A 31 7.10 14.47 -15.40
CA LYS A 31 6.59 13.21 -15.93
C LYS A 31 6.56 12.30 -14.73
N GLN A 32 5.38 12.10 -14.16
CA GLN A 32 5.14 11.06 -13.17
C GLN A 32 5.72 9.77 -13.76
N GLN A 33 6.89 9.38 -13.27
CA GLN A 33 7.54 8.17 -13.73
C GLN A 33 6.62 7.02 -13.37
N SER A 34 6.21 6.24 -14.37
CA SER A 34 5.42 5.04 -14.12
C SER A 34 6.13 4.15 -13.10
N PRO A 35 5.41 3.42 -12.23
CA PRO A 35 6.03 2.59 -11.19
C PRO A 35 7.06 1.58 -11.74
N SER A 36 6.87 1.12 -12.98
CA SER A 36 7.80 0.23 -13.68
C SER A 36 9.06 0.96 -14.17
N SER A 37 8.95 2.20 -14.67
CA SER A 37 10.09 2.98 -15.11
C SER A 37 10.95 3.46 -13.94
N LEU A 38 10.33 3.89 -12.83
CA LEU A 38 11.03 4.23 -11.59
C LEU A 38 11.79 3.01 -11.05
N LYS A 39 11.14 1.85 -10.94
CA LYS A 39 11.79 0.62 -10.46
C LYS A 39 13.00 0.21 -11.32
N ARG A 40 12.90 0.38 -12.65
CA ARG A 40 13.99 0.09 -13.58
C ARG A 40 15.13 1.10 -13.42
N HIS A 41 14.81 2.40 -13.32
CA HIS A 41 15.76 3.48 -13.05
C HIS A 41 16.52 3.23 -11.75
N LEU A 42 15.81 3.06 -10.64
CA LEU A 42 16.41 2.83 -9.32
C LEU A 42 17.32 1.59 -9.29
N ARG A 43 16.92 0.50 -9.97
CA ARG A 43 17.75 -0.71 -10.08
C ARG A 43 19.01 -0.45 -10.90
N LYS A 44 18.92 0.33 -11.97
CA LYS A 44 20.08 0.68 -12.83
C LYS A 44 21.05 1.60 -12.09
N THR A 45 20.53 2.58 -11.37
CA THR A 45 21.31 3.64 -10.71
C THR A 45 21.96 3.17 -9.41
N TYR A 46 21.19 2.48 -8.55
CA TYR A 46 21.64 2.12 -7.19
C TYR A 46 21.97 0.63 -7.04
N GLY A 47 21.63 -0.20 -8.02
CA GLY A 47 21.88 -1.64 -7.96
C GLY A 47 20.93 -2.39 -7.03
N ARG A 48 21.32 -3.62 -6.65
CA ARG A 48 20.43 -4.57 -5.95
C ARG A 48 20.19 -4.20 -4.48
N ARG A 49 21.25 -3.86 -3.73
CA ARG A 49 21.18 -3.72 -2.27
C ARG A 49 20.31 -2.52 -1.82
N PRO A 50 20.41 -1.33 -2.41
CA PRO A 50 19.48 -0.23 -2.13
C PRO A 50 18.05 -0.56 -2.55
N MET A 51 17.85 -1.28 -3.66
CA MET A 51 16.51 -1.72 -4.05
C MET A 51 15.87 -2.69 -3.06
N GLU A 52 16.66 -3.50 -2.34
CA GLU A 52 16.13 -4.33 -1.24
C GLU A 52 15.63 -3.47 -0.07
N LEU A 53 16.30 -2.35 0.25
CA LEU A 53 15.82 -1.38 1.24
C LEU A 53 14.53 -0.70 0.79
N VAL A 54 14.45 -0.28 -0.47
CA VAL A 54 13.22 0.28 -1.05
C VAL A 54 12.06 -0.72 -0.94
N ASN A 55 12.28 -1.98 -1.34
CA ASN A 55 11.24 -3.01 -1.22
C ASN A 55 10.82 -3.27 0.23
N ARG A 56 11.77 -3.25 1.19
CA ARG A 56 11.45 -3.36 2.62
C ARG A 56 10.63 -2.16 3.09
N TYR A 57 10.97 -0.95 2.65
CA TYR A 57 10.20 0.26 2.96
C TYR A 57 8.75 0.16 2.46
N PHE A 58 8.54 -0.25 1.20
CA PHE A 58 7.19 -0.49 0.67
C PHE A 58 6.40 -1.55 1.46
N ARG A 59 7.04 -2.66 1.84
CA ARG A 59 6.40 -3.70 2.65
C ARG A 59 6.04 -3.19 4.05
N SER A 60 6.95 -2.46 4.71
CA SER A 60 6.68 -1.88 6.02
C SER A 60 5.56 -0.83 5.97
N MET A 61 5.42 -0.07 4.88
CA MET A 61 4.26 0.80 4.69
C MET A 61 2.97 -0.02 4.62
N PHE A 62 2.95 -1.10 3.84
CA PHE A 62 1.79 -2.00 3.77
C PHE A 62 1.42 -2.59 5.14
N ASP A 63 2.42 -3.11 5.85
CA ASP A 63 2.23 -3.69 7.18
C ASP A 63 1.65 -2.64 8.14
N LEU A 64 2.14 -1.39 8.08
CA LEU A 64 1.62 -0.28 8.88
C LEU A 64 0.13 -0.02 8.58
N ALA A 65 -0.27 0.02 7.30
CA ALA A 65 -1.68 0.20 6.93
C ALA A 65 -2.54 -0.92 7.51
N SER A 66 -2.09 -2.17 7.38
CA SER A 66 -2.78 -3.35 7.89
C SER A 66 -2.96 -3.29 9.41
N TYR A 67 -1.87 -3.08 10.16
CA TYR A 67 -1.91 -2.99 11.62
C TYR A 67 -2.77 -1.82 12.11
N ALA A 68 -2.69 -0.67 11.45
CA ALA A 68 -3.51 0.49 11.80
C ALA A 68 -5.01 0.22 11.59
N ASN A 69 -5.38 -0.37 10.45
CA ASN A 69 -6.77 -0.72 10.15
C ASN A 69 -7.31 -1.79 11.10
N ASN A 70 -6.57 -2.87 11.32
CA ASN A 70 -6.96 -3.95 12.24
C ASN A 70 -7.14 -3.41 13.66
N ALA A 71 -6.19 -2.62 14.17
CA ALA A 71 -6.34 -2.01 15.49
C ALA A 71 -7.59 -1.11 15.58
N ALA A 72 -7.87 -0.30 14.56
CA ALA A 72 -9.05 0.56 14.53
C ALA A 72 -10.36 -0.26 14.47
N PHE A 73 -10.40 -1.32 13.66
CA PHE A 73 -11.54 -2.22 13.57
C PHE A 73 -11.82 -2.95 14.89
N LEU A 74 -10.79 -3.53 15.51
CA LEU A 74 -10.94 -4.24 16.78
C LEU A 74 -11.30 -3.29 17.93
N MET A 75 -10.83 -2.05 17.90
CA MET A 75 -11.26 -1.01 18.84
C MET A 75 -12.76 -0.71 18.73
N ARG A 76 -13.30 -0.60 17.50
CA ARG A 76 -14.75 -0.44 17.29
C ARG A 76 -15.54 -1.65 17.81
N CYS A 77 -15.03 -2.86 17.55
CA CYS A 77 -15.63 -4.09 18.05
C CYS A 77 -15.66 -4.13 19.58
N ARG A 78 -14.54 -3.79 20.23
CA ARG A 78 -14.44 -3.64 21.69
C ARG A 78 -15.44 -2.61 22.22
N ALA A 79 -15.55 -1.44 21.59
CA ALA A 79 -16.45 -0.38 22.04
C ALA A 79 -17.92 -0.82 22.04
N MET A 80 -18.33 -1.57 21.03
CA MET A 80 -19.70 -2.10 20.92
C MET A 80 -19.87 -3.49 21.56
N ARG A 81 -18.82 -4.02 22.20
CA ARG A 81 -18.79 -5.37 22.82
C ARG A 81 -19.21 -6.50 21.85
N VAL A 82 -18.89 -6.33 20.56
CA VAL A 82 -19.13 -7.35 19.53
C VAL A 82 -17.84 -8.10 19.23
N VAL A 83 -17.96 -9.39 18.89
CA VAL A 83 -16.80 -10.23 18.56
C VAL A 83 -16.87 -10.64 17.08
N PRO A 84 -15.89 -10.24 16.26
CA PRO A 84 -15.81 -10.68 14.87
C PRO A 84 -15.75 -12.20 14.76
N ARG A 85 -16.39 -12.74 13.72
CA ARG A 85 -16.52 -14.20 13.50
C ARG A 85 -15.19 -14.95 13.55
N VAL A 86 -14.12 -14.33 13.05
CA VAL A 86 -12.77 -14.92 13.02
C VAL A 86 -12.18 -15.20 14.40
N TYR A 87 -12.69 -14.56 15.47
CA TYR A 87 -12.24 -14.80 16.85
C TYR A 87 -13.18 -15.71 17.63
N ARG A 88 -14.30 -16.14 17.03
CA ARG A 88 -15.27 -16.97 17.74
C ARG A 88 -14.71 -18.37 17.91
N VAL A 89 -14.63 -18.78 19.16
CA VAL A 89 -14.19 -20.12 19.56
C VAL A 89 -15.42 -21.01 19.59
N GLU A 90 -15.43 -22.04 18.76
CA GLU A 90 -16.48 -23.05 18.73
C GLU A 90 -15.86 -24.42 19.05
N CYS A 91 -16.53 -25.21 19.89
CA CYS A 91 -16.15 -26.59 20.18
C CYS A 91 -17.37 -27.49 19.97
N ARG A 92 -17.38 -28.24 18.86
CA ARG A 92 -18.52 -29.08 18.46
C ARG A 92 -18.66 -30.35 19.30
N ASP A 93 -17.57 -30.77 19.93
CA ASP A 93 -17.49 -32.03 20.68
C ASP A 93 -17.96 -31.91 22.14
N ILE A 94 -18.26 -30.69 22.60
CA ILE A 94 -18.71 -30.43 23.97
C ILE A 94 -20.21 -30.15 23.97
N LYS A 95 -20.92 -30.69 24.97
CA LYS A 95 -22.34 -30.39 25.18
C LYS A 95 -22.54 -28.88 25.29
N ASN A 96 -23.40 -28.36 24.41
CA ASN A 96 -23.76 -26.95 24.38
C ASN A 96 -24.66 -26.61 25.59
N THR A 97 -24.03 -26.33 26.72
CA THR A 97 -24.69 -25.81 27.92
C THR A 97 -24.46 -24.31 28.02
N ARG A 98 -25.37 -23.59 28.70
CA ARG A 98 -25.22 -22.15 28.95
C ARG A 98 -23.87 -21.78 29.58
N HIS A 99 -23.33 -22.64 30.44
CA HIS A 99 -22.04 -22.41 31.07
C HIS A 99 -20.88 -22.52 30.08
N VAL A 100 -20.87 -23.54 29.23
CA VAL A 100 -19.86 -23.73 28.17
C VAL A 100 -19.89 -22.57 27.18
N VAL A 101 -21.09 -22.12 26.75
CA VAL A 101 -21.22 -20.97 25.84
C VAL A 101 -20.58 -19.72 26.42
N ARG A 102 -20.85 -19.40 27.70
CA ARG A 102 -20.24 -18.24 28.36
C ARG A 102 -18.71 -18.30 28.39
N ILE A 103 -18.14 -19.48 28.64
CA ILE A 103 -16.69 -19.69 28.62
C ILE A 103 -16.14 -19.46 27.20
N LEU A 104 -16.80 -20.01 26.18
CA LEU A 104 -16.40 -19.83 24.79
C LEU A 104 -16.47 -18.36 24.35
N ASP A 105 -17.51 -17.64 24.75
CA ASP A 105 -17.65 -16.20 24.49
C ASP A 105 -16.52 -15.40 25.15
N GLU A 106 -16.19 -15.71 26.41
CA GLU A 106 -15.10 -15.07 27.13
C GLU A 106 -13.74 -15.34 26.46
N CYS A 107 -13.47 -16.59 26.06
CA CYS A 107 -12.26 -16.95 25.32
C CYS A 107 -12.18 -16.20 23.98
N SER A 108 -13.30 -16.12 23.25
CA SER A 108 -13.38 -15.41 21.97
C SER A 108 -13.07 -13.92 22.13
N TYR A 109 -13.62 -13.29 23.17
CA TYR A 109 -13.37 -11.89 23.48
C TYR A 109 -11.91 -11.66 23.91
N ARG A 110 -11.34 -12.52 24.76
CA ARG A 110 -9.94 -12.45 25.17
C ARG A 110 -8.98 -12.59 23.99
N LEU A 111 -9.26 -13.50 23.05
CA LEU A 111 -8.48 -13.66 21.82
C LEU A 111 -8.51 -12.40 20.97
N MET A 112 -9.68 -11.81 20.78
CA MET A 112 -9.85 -10.54 20.06
C MET A 112 -9.04 -9.41 20.72
N LEU A 113 -9.06 -9.29 22.05
CA LEU A 113 -8.29 -8.27 22.77
C LEU A 113 -6.78 -8.48 22.66
N ALA A 114 -6.32 -9.72 22.76
CA ALA A 114 -4.90 -10.03 22.58
C ALA A 114 -4.41 -9.63 21.18
N ASP A 115 -5.23 -9.88 20.14
CA ASP A 115 -4.88 -9.46 18.79
C ASP A 115 -4.92 -7.93 18.63
N LEU A 116 -5.86 -7.24 19.27
CA LEU A 116 -5.89 -5.77 19.32
C LEU A 116 -4.58 -5.20 19.90
N ASP A 117 -4.12 -5.75 21.03
CA ASP A 117 -2.89 -5.30 21.69
C ASP A 117 -1.66 -5.62 20.81
N TYR A 118 -1.63 -6.78 20.17
CA TYR A 118 -0.61 -7.14 19.19
C TYR A 118 -0.55 -6.12 18.04
N ASN A 119 -1.68 -5.80 17.41
CA ASN A 119 -1.75 -4.86 16.30
C ASN A 119 -1.31 -3.45 16.73
N ARG A 120 -1.69 -2.99 17.93
CA ARG A 120 -1.23 -1.71 18.50
C ARG A 120 0.27 -1.65 18.69
N LEU A 121 0.85 -2.70 19.27
CA LEU A 121 2.31 -2.80 19.47
C LEU A 121 3.03 -2.83 18.12
N ARG A 122 2.57 -3.66 17.18
CA ARG A 122 3.17 -3.79 15.85
C ARG A 122 3.10 -2.50 15.06
N LYS A 123 2.00 -1.75 15.14
CA LYS A 123 1.89 -0.41 14.52
C LYS A 123 3.07 0.48 14.95
N VAL A 124 3.33 0.59 16.25
CA VAL A 124 4.44 1.41 16.78
C VAL A 124 5.80 0.88 16.32
N GLN A 125 6.02 -0.44 16.36
CA GLN A 125 7.27 -1.05 15.93
C GLN A 125 7.56 -0.80 14.44
N VAL A 126 6.53 -0.93 13.60
CA VAL A 126 6.67 -0.73 12.15
C VAL A 126 6.83 0.74 11.81
N SER A 127 6.17 1.67 12.50
CA SER A 127 6.42 3.11 12.35
C SER A 127 7.89 3.45 12.62
N ARG A 128 8.46 2.96 13.73
CA ARG A 128 9.89 3.17 14.05
C ARG A 128 10.82 2.50 13.04
N LEU A 129 10.43 1.34 12.50
CA LEU A 129 11.19 0.68 11.43
C LEU A 129 11.19 1.52 10.15
N LEU A 130 10.05 2.11 9.79
CA LEU A 130 9.92 2.97 8.62
C LEU A 130 10.80 4.21 8.72
N GLU A 131 10.82 4.88 9.87
CA GLU A 131 11.74 6.00 10.14
C GLU A 131 13.20 5.61 9.88
N ARG A 132 13.65 4.49 10.48
CA ARG A 132 15.02 3.99 10.28
C ARG A 132 15.32 3.59 8.84
N LEU A 133 14.33 3.06 8.11
CA LEU A 133 14.49 2.72 6.70
C LEU A 133 14.56 3.99 5.84
N HIS A 134 13.78 5.01 6.18
CA HIS A 134 13.80 6.31 5.52
C HIS A 134 15.18 6.97 5.66
N GLU A 135 15.70 7.08 6.88
CA GLU A 135 17.04 7.62 7.16
C GLU A 135 18.15 6.87 6.40
N LYS A 136 18.02 5.54 6.25
CA LYS A 136 18.98 4.75 5.48
C LYS A 136 18.89 5.02 3.98
N LEU A 137 17.68 5.19 3.45
CA LEU A 137 17.48 5.51 2.04
C LEU A 137 17.96 6.92 1.72
N GLU A 138 17.76 7.88 2.62
CA GLU A 138 18.25 9.25 2.51
C GLU A 138 19.78 9.33 2.38
N LYS A 139 20.51 8.45 3.07
CA LYS A 139 21.98 8.37 2.96
C LYS A 139 22.48 7.75 1.65
N ILE A 140 21.62 7.07 0.90
CA ILE A 140 22.03 6.27 -0.27
C ILE A 140 21.50 6.86 -1.58
N MET A 141 20.32 7.49 -1.54
CA MET A 141 19.60 7.94 -2.73
C MET A 141 19.64 9.46 -2.87
N SER A 142 19.52 9.94 -4.10
CA SER A 142 19.27 11.36 -4.35
C SER A 142 17.95 11.77 -3.70
N ALA A 143 17.85 13.04 -3.29
CA ALA A 143 16.62 13.58 -2.69
C ALA A 143 15.42 13.51 -3.64
N GLU A 144 15.64 13.59 -4.96
CA GLU A 144 14.60 13.43 -5.97
C GLU A 144 14.08 11.99 -6.04
N ASP A 145 14.98 11.02 -6.16
CA ASP A 145 14.61 9.61 -6.23
C ASP A 145 13.93 9.13 -4.95
N LEU A 146 14.41 9.60 -3.78
CA LEU A 146 13.77 9.31 -2.51
C LEU A 146 12.36 9.87 -2.44
N ARG A 147 12.14 11.13 -2.87
CA ARG A 147 10.80 11.72 -2.93
C ARG A 147 9.87 10.90 -3.82
N ASN A 148 10.34 10.46 -4.99
CA ASN A 148 9.56 9.62 -5.89
C ASN A 148 9.18 8.27 -5.25
N VAL A 149 10.10 7.63 -4.53
CA VAL A 149 9.83 6.40 -3.77
C VAL A 149 8.78 6.65 -2.69
N VAL A 150 8.90 7.72 -1.91
CA VAL A 150 7.99 8.05 -0.80
C VAL A 150 6.60 8.34 -1.32
N VAL A 151 6.46 9.15 -2.38
CA VAL A 151 5.18 9.47 -3.01
C VAL A 151 4.49 8.18 -3.50
N LEU A 152 5.22 7.31 -4.20
CA LEU A 152 4.68 6.05 -4.68
C LEU A 152 4.29 5.10 -3.54
N ALA A 153 5.07 5.06 -2.46
CA ALA A 153 4.77 4.24 -1.29
C ALA A 153 3.53 4.75 -0.55
N LYS A 154 3.38 6.07 -0.41
CA LYS A 154 2.22 6.71 0.20
C LYS A 154 0.93 6.46 -0.62
N ALA A 155 0.98 6.65 -1.94
CA ALA A 155 -0.18 6.39 -2.79
C ALA A 155 -0.64 4.93 -2.71
N ARG A 156 0.30 3.97 -2.69
CA ARG A 156 -0.04 2.55 -2.50
C ARG A 156 -0.58 2.25 -1.10
N TYR A 157 0.01 2.86 -0.08
CA TYR A 157 -0.47 2.77 1.30
C TYR A 157 -1.92 3.22 1.39
N GLU A 158 -2.25 4.40 0.85
CA GLU A 158 -3.58 5.00 0.92
C GLU A 158 -4.62 4.11 0.24
N ASN A 159 -4.35 3.65 -0.99
CA ASN A 159 -5.25 2.75 -1.72
C ASN A 159 -5.57 1.47 -0.92
N ILE A 160 -4.55 0.85 -0.32
CA ILE A 160 -4.73 -0.39 0.45
C ILE A 160 -5.44 -0.10 1.77
N PHE A 161 -5.08 1.00 2.40
CA PHE A 161 -5.67 1.43 3.66
C PHE A 161 -7.18 1.67 3.48
N GLU A 162 -7.58 2.40 2.44
CA GLU A 162 -8.99 2.69 2.12
C GLU A 162 -9.75 1.41 1.78
N ALA A 163 -9.23 0.59 0.87
CA ALA A 163 -9.89 -0.67 0.50
C ALA A 163 -10.10 -1.60 1.70
N THR A 164 -9.11 -1.69 2.59
CA THR A 164 -9.21 -2.50 3.82
C THR A 164 -10.20 -1.89 4.81
N ARG A 165 -10.15 -0.57 5.00
CA ARG A 165 -11.05 0.17 5.89
C ARG A 165 -12.50 -0.04 5.47
N ASP A 166 -12.80 0.08 4.18
CA ASP A 166 -14.16 -0.01 3.67
C ASP A 166 -14.70 -1.44 3.78
N LYS A 167 -13.87 -2.46 3.50
CA LYS A 167 -14.20 -3.86 3.79
C LYS A 167 -14.50 -4.08 5.27
N GLN A 168 -13.68 -3.53 6.16
CA GLN A 168 -13.88 -3.67 7.61
C GLN A 168 -15.09 -2.87 8.13
N ARG A 169 -15.46 -1.76 7.49
CA ARG A 169 -16.70 -1.03 7.77
C ARG A 169 -17.92 -1.87 7.40
N ALA A 170 -17.92 -2.49 6.23
CA ALA A 170 -18.98 -3.42 5.83
C ALA A 170 -19.09 -4.60 6.81
N MET A 171 -17.97 -5.24 7.13
CA MET A 171 -17.92 -6.32 8.12
C MET A 171 -18.45 -5.89 9.49
N PHE A 172 -18.12 -4.66 9.93
CA PHE A 172 -18.61 -4.13 11.20
C PHE A 172 -20.11 -3.88 11.18
N ALA A 173 -20.64 -3.31 10.09
CA ALA A 173 -22.08 -3.11 9.92
C ALA A 173 -22.85 -4.44 9.94
N ASP A 174 -22.30 -5.49 9.31
CA ASP A 174 -22.90 -6.82 9.35
C ASP A 174 -22.86 -7.43 10.76
N LEU A 175 -21.78 -7.21 11.51
CA LEU A 175 -21.72 -7.61 12.92
C LEU A 175 -22.77 -6.90 13.77
N LEU A 176 -22.97 -5.59 13.58
CA LEU A 176 -24.00 -4.86 14.34
C LEU A 176 -25.40 -5.41 14.08
N LYS A 177 -25.72 -5.73 12.82
CA LYS A 177 -27.00 -6.39 12.47
C LYS A 177 -27.15 -7.74 13.14
N GLU A 178 -26.08 -8.55 13.15
CA GLU A 178 -26.09 -9.88 13.76
C GLU A 178 -26.32 -9.84 15.28
N TYR A 179 -25.81 -8.80 15.95
CA TYR A 179 -26.02 -8.57 17.39
C TYR A 179 -27.29 -7.74 17.69
N GLU A 180 -28.11 -7.44 16.68
CA GLU A 180 -29.32 -6.61 16.80
C GLU A 180 -29.05 -5.24 17.43
N ILE A 181 -27.85 -4.70 17.20
CA ILE A 181 -27.44 -3.39 17.70
C ILE A 181 -27.84 -2.34 16.67
N GLU A 182 -28.83 -1.52 17.01
CA GLU A 182 -29.17 -0.36 16.18
C GLU A 182 -28.00 0.64 16.17
N PRO A 183 -27.58 1.12 14.99
CA PRO A 183 -26.61 2.20 14.93
C PRO A 183 -27.26 3.43 15.57
N LYS A 184 -26.66 3.94 16.65
CA LYS A 184 -27.05 5.24 17.19
C LYS A 184 -26.91 6.27 16.07
N LYS A 185 -28.04 6.74 15.53
CA LYS A 185 -28.08 7.93 14.67
C LYS A 185 -27.73 9.13 15.56
N GLY A 186 -26.52 9.66 15.42
CA GLY A 186 -26.14 10.92 16.06
C GLY A 186 -24.84 10.80 16.85
N GLU A 187 -23.73 11.01 16.15
CA GLU A 187 -22.55 11.76 16.60
C GLU A 187 -21.74 12.06 15.32
N GLU A 188 -22.41 12.74 14.38
CA GLU A 188 -21.73 13.71 13.53
C GLU A 188 -21.60 14.97 14.41
N ASN A 189 -20.36 15.47 14.52
CA ASN A 189 -19.88 16.62 15.32
C ASN A 189 -19.38 16.27 16.73
N GLU A 190 -18.06 16.20 16.93
CA GLU A 190 -17.24 17.32 17.42
C GLU A 190 -15.74 16.90 17.49
N GLU A 191 -14.91 17.70 16.82
CA GLU A 191 -13.43 17.85 16.84
C GLU A 191 -12.47 16.72 16.37
#